data_AF-A0A529K8B8-F1
#
_entry.id   AF-A0A529K8B8-F1
#
_cell.length_a   1.000
_cell.length_b   1.000
_cell.length_c   1.000
_cell.angle_alpha   90.00
_cell.angle_beta   90.00
_cell.angle_gamma   90.00
#
_symmetry.space_group_name_H-M   'P 1'
#
loop_
_entity.id
_entity.type
_entity.pdbx_description
1 polymer ?
#
loop_
_entity_poly.entity_id
_entity_poly.type
_entity_poly.pdbx_seq_one_letter_code
_entity_poly.pdbx_strand_id
1 'polypeptide(L)'
;MNKRIKSGRKPDKQSKQELIQIDTYWRAANYLTVGQIYLLDNPLLREPLRLEHVKPRLLGHWGTSPGLNFIYAHLNRIIRLQDANVVYICGPGHGGPAMVANTYLEGTYSELNPDISLDEPGMRKLFRQFSFPGGIPSHAAPEVPGSINEGGELGYALSHAF
;
A
#
# COMPACT_ATOMS: atom_id res chain seq x y z
N MET A 1 36.65 8.92 24.14
CA MET A 1 37.06 7.55 23.76
C MET A 1 35.87 6.89 23.07
N ASN A 2 36.09 6.39 21.86
CA ASN A 2 35.20 5.59 20.99
C ASN A 2 34.02 6.25 20.26
N LYS A 3 34.39 6.85 19.13
CA LYS A 3 33.71 6.85 17.83
C LYS A 3 32.66 5.72 17.68
N ARG A 4 31.39 6.09 17.50
CA ARG A 4 30.47 5.38 16.60
C ARG A 4 30.17 6.28 15.41
N ILE A 5 31.16 6.39 14.53
CA ILE A 5 30.89 6.63 13.12
C ILE A 5 30.22 5.34 12.66
N LYS A 6 28.87 5.31 12.59
CA LYS A 6 28.19 4.24 11.85
C LYS A 6 28.74 4.34 10.44
N SER A 7 29.57 3.36 10.09
CA SER A 7 30.31 3.30 8.84
C SER A 7 29.39 3.61 7.68
N GLY A 8 29.83 4.49 6.79
CA GLY A 8 29.26 4.63 5.46
C GLY A 8 29.38 3.30 4.72
N ARG A 9 28.42 2.39 4.95
CA ARG A 9 28.15 1.29 4.02
C ARG A 9 27.81 1.98 2.72
N LYS A 10 28.73 1.90 1.75
CA LYS A 10 28.36 2.04 0.34
C LYS A 10 27.07 1.26 0.16
N PRO A 11 26.05 1.78 -0.56
CA PRO A 11 24.88 0.99 -0.87
C PRO A 11 25.41 -0.29 -1.53
N ASP A 12 25.31 -1.40 -0.79
CA ASP A 12 25.80 -2.66 -1.28
C ASP A 12 25.06 -2.95 -2.57
N LYS A 13 25.76 -3.45 -3.59
CA LYS A 13 25.13 -3.73 -4.86
C LYS A 13 23.97 -4.67 -4.58
N GLN A 14 22.74 -4.25 -4.89
CA GLN A 14 21.54 -5.00 -4.56
C GLN A 14 21.70 -6.44 -5.04
N SER A 15 21.58 -7.38 -4.12
CA SER A 15 21.65 -8.79 -4.49
C SER A 15 20.47 -9.11 -5.41
N LYS A 16 20.63 -10.09 -6.30
CA LYS A 16 19.52 -10.54 -7.14
C LYS A 16 18.31 -10.96 -6.29
N GLN A 17 18.55 -11.57 -5.13
CA GLN A 17 17.50 -11.99 -4.21
C GLN A 17 16.76 -10.80 -3.61
N GLU A 18 17.46 -9.74 -3.21
CA GLU A 18 16.85 -8.52 -2.67
C GLU A 18 15.96 -7.84 -3.72
N LEU A 19 16.43 -7.77 -4.97
CA LEU A 19 15.62 -7.24 -6.09
C LEU A 19 14.35 -8.06 -6.32
N ILE A 20 14.45 -9.40 -6.26
CA ILE A 20 13.28 -10.29 -6.38
C ILE A 20 12.29 -10.05 -5.24
N GLN A 21 12.76 -9.83 -4.01
CA GLN A 21 11.90 -9.56 -2.86
C GLN A 21 11.15 -8.24 -3.01
N ILE A 22 11.85 -7.17 -3.43
CA ILE A 22 11.24 -5.86 -3.69
C ILE A 22 10.20 -5.97 -4.81
N ASP A 23 10.55 -6.63 -5.92
CA ASP A 23 9.63 -6.86 -7.04
C ASP A 23 8.39 -7.66 -6.62
N THR A 24 8.58 -8.71 -5.81
CA THR A 24 7.49 -9.54 -5.30
C THR A 24 6.53 -8.73 -4.43
N TYR A 25 7.07 -7.92 -3.51
CA TYR A 25 6.26 -7.02 -2.67
C TYR A 25 5.51 -5.99 -3.53
N TRP A 26 6.21 -5.35 -4.47
CA TRP A 26 5.60 -4.37 -5.38
C TRP A 26 4.44 -4.97 -6.18
N ARG A 27 4.63 -6.18 -6.74
CA ARG A 27 3.59 -6.89 -7.47
C ARG A 27 2.43 -7.32 -6.58
N ALA A 28 2.69 -7.74 -5.35
CA ALA A 28 1.63 -8.06 -4.38
C ALA A 28 0.80 -6.81 -4.04
N ALA A 29 1.45 -5.67 -3.78
CA ALA A 29 0.77 -4.40 -3.53
C ALA A 29 -0.06 -3.94 -4.74
N ASN A 30 0.48 -4.08 -5.95
CA ASN A 30 -0.25 -3.78 -7.19
C ASN A 30 -1.46 -4.70 -7.37
N TYR A 31 -1.32 -6.00 -7.09
CA TYR A 31 -2.43 -6.95 -7.16
C TYR A 31 -3.56 -6.59 -6.20
N LEU A 32 -3.22 -6.29 -4.93
CA LEU A 32 -4.19 -5.84 -3.93
C LEU A 32 -4.84 -4.51 -4.31
N THR A 33 -4.10 -3.59 -4.93
CA THR A 33 -4.63 -2.31 -5.42
C THR A 33 -5.70 -2.56 -6.51
N VAL A 34 -5.40 -3.44 -7.48
CA VAL A 34 -6.36 -3.82 -8.52
C VAL A 34 -7.57 -4.54 -7.90
N GLY A 35 -7.34 -5.48 -6.98
CA GLY A 35 -8.42 -6.18 -6.28
C GLY A 35 -9.40 -5.23 -5.61
N GLN A 36 -8.90 -4.21 -4.91
CA GLN A 36 -9.71 -3.15 -4.31
C GLN A 36 -10.54 -2.36 -5.32
N ILE A 37 -10.00 -2.03 -6.49
CA ILE A 37 -10.71 -1.22 -7.50
C ILE A 37 -11.79 -2.07 -8.21
N TYR A 38 -11.51 -3.34 -8.49
CA TYR A 38 -12.30 -4.12 -9.44
C TYR A 38 -13.13 -5.25 -8.81
N LEU A 39 -12.71 -5.88 -7.71
CA LEU A 39 -13.29 -7.16 -7.28
C LEU A 39 -14.24 -7.03 -6.08
N LEU A 40 -15.32 -7.82 -6.10
CA LEU A 40 -16.23 -8.09 -4.98
C LEU A 40 -15.99 -9.45 -4.34
N ASP A 41 -15.49 -10.41 -5.11
CA ASP A 41 -15.25 -11.79 -4.69
C ASP A 41 -14.11 -12.43 -5.50
N ASN A 42 -13.78 -13.69 -5.19
CA ASN A 42 -12.71 -14.47 -5.81
C ASN A 42 -11.36 -13.72 -5.80
N PRO A 43 -10.90 -13.24 -4.62
CA PRO A 43 -9.78 -12.31 -4.51
C PRO A 43 -8.43 -12.92 -4.93
N LEU A 44 -8.32 -14.24 -5.01
CA LEU A 44 -7.11 -14.96 -5.44
C LEU A 44 -7.27 -15.65 -6.80
N LEU A 45 -8.40 -15.43 -7.49
CA LEU A 45 -8.72 -16.07 -8.77
C LEU A 45 -8.59 -17.60 -8.75
N ARG A 46 -9.07 -18.24 -7.67
CA ARG A 46 -9.05 -19.72 -7.53
C ARG A 46 -9.96 -20.42 -8.53
N GLU A 47 -10.96 -19.70 -9.01
CA GLU A 47 -11.81 -20.10 -10.13
C GLU A 47 -11.70 -19.07 -11.26
N PRO A 48 -12.05 -19.44 -12.51
CA PRO A 48 -12.03 -18.51 -13.63
C PRO A 48 -12.83 -17.23 -13.32
N LEU A 49 -12.27 -16.07 -13.69
CA LEU A 49 -12.90 -14.78 -13.43
C LEU A 49 -14.23 -14.68 -14.21
N ARG A 50 -15.31 -14.37 -13.49
CA ARG A 50 -16.66 -14.14 -14.02
C ARG A 50 -17.09 -12.71 -13.69
N LEU A 51 -18.06 -12.19 -14.45
CA LEU A 51 -18.57 -10.82 -14.26
C LEU A 51 -19.14 -10.59 -12.86
N GLU A 52 -19.74 -11.62 -12.25
CA GLU A 52 -20.27 -11.57 -10.88
C GLU A 52 -19.22 -11.30 -9.79
N HIS A 53 -17.93 -11.56 -10.09
CA HIS A 53 -16.83 -11.22 -9.18
C HIS A 53 -16.41 -9.76 -9.27
N VAL A 54 -16.87 -9.01 -10.28
CA VAL A 54 -16.45 -7.64 -10.54
C VAL A 54 -17.48 -6.65 -9.96
N LYS A 55 -16.99 -5.54 -9.41
CA LYS A 55 -17.84 -4.46 -8.89
C LYS A 55 -18.71 -3.89 -10.02
N PRO A 56 -20.02 -3.68 -9.79
CA PRO A 56 -20.91 -3.07 -10.80
C PRO A 56 -20.60 -1.59 -11.05
N ARG A 57 -19.93 -0.92 -10.09
CA ARG A 57 -19.36 0.42 -10.24
C ARG A 57 -17.88 0.37 -9.91
N LEU A 58 -17.06 0.70 -10.90
CA LEU A 58 -15.61 0.77 -10.75
C LEU A 58 -15.24 2.17 -10.25
N LEU A 59 -14.67 2.25 -9.05
CA LEU A 59 -14.28 3.51 -8.41
C LEU A 59 -12.87 3.35 -7.84
N GLY A 60 -12.08 4.42 -7.94
CA GLY A 60 -10.67 4.43 -7.54
C GLY A 60 -9.75 4.78 -8.70
N HIS A 61 -8.48 5.03 -8.38
CA HIS A 61 -7.50 5.47 -9.36
C HIS A 61 -6.36 4.46 -9.47
N TRP A 62 -6.16 3.94 -10.68
CA TRP A 62 -5.02 3.09 -11.00
C TRP A 62 -3.77 3.91 -11.36
N GLY A 63 -3.91 5.01 -12.11
CA GLY A 63 -2.79 5.65 -12.81
C GLY A 63 -1.58 6.01 -11.94
N THR A 64 -1.79 6.49 -10.70
CA THR A 64 -0.69 6.81 -9.77
C THR A 64 -0.21 5.61 -8.94
N SER A 65 -1.08 4.62 -8.73
CA SER A 65 -0.92 3.59 -7.69
C SER A 65 0.30 2.69 -7.86
N PRO A 66 0.67 2.20 -9.07
CA PRO A 66 1.90 1.42 -9.25
C PRO A 66 3.17 2.18 -8.89
N GLY A 67 3.21 3.49 -9.19
CA GLY A 67 4.33 4.36 -8.82
C GLY A 67 4.43 4.53 -7.32
N LEU A 68 3.30 4.73 -6.63
CA LEU A 68 3.24 4.80 -5.18
C LEU A 68 3.70 3.50 -4.53
N ASN A 69 3.19 2.34 -4.98
CA ASN A 69 3.61 1.03 -4.48
C ASN A 69 5.11 0.78 -4.70
N PHE A 70 5.65 1.23 -5.84
CA PHE A 70 7.08 1.11 -6.12
C PHE A 70 7.92 1.92 -5.13
N ILE A 71 7.57 3.20 -4.93
CA ILE A 71 8.26 4.08 -3.97
C ILE A 71 8.14 3.51 -2.56
N TYR A 72 6.96 3.07 -2.15
CA TYR A 72 6.72 2.46 -0.84
C TYR A 72 7.63 1.25 -0.61
N ALA A 73 7.70 0.31 -1.55
CA ALA A 73 8.57 -0.87 -1.44
C ALA A 73 10.05 -0.49 -1.25
N HIS A 74 10.51 0.54 -1.96
CA HIS A 74 11.88 1.05 -1.84
C HIS A 74 12.12 1.84 -0.55
N LEU A 75 11.12 2.53 0.00
CA LEU A 75 11.21 3.16 1.31
C LEU A 75 11.26 2.11 2.43
N ASN A 76 10.44 1.06 2.35
CA ASN A 76 10.51 -0.08 3.28
C ASN A 76 11.89 -0.73 3.30
N ARG A 77 12.53 -0.84 2.13
CA ARG A 77 13.93 -1.25 2.05
C ARG A 77 14.87 -0.30 2.79
N ILE A 78 14.75 1.03 2.61
CA ILE A 78 15.57 2.03 3.29
C ILE A 78 15.40 1.93 4.81
N ILE A 79 14.16 1.86 5.29
CA ILE A 79 13.81 1.68 6.71
C ILE A 79 14.53 0.45 7.26
N ARG A 80 14.37 -0.72 6.60
CA ARG A 80 14.99 -1.98 7.05
C ARG A 80 16.52 -1.98 7.04
N LEU A 81 17.15 -1.34 6.05
CA LEU A 81 18.61 -1.34 5.91
C LEU A 81 19.31 -0.34 6.83
N GLN A 82 18.65 0.77 7.12
CA GLN A 82 19.26 1.90 7.82
C GLN A 82 18.70 2.11 9.23
N ASP A 83 17.64 1.37 9.61
CA ASP A 83 16.88 1.63 10.84
C ASP A 83 16.38 3.10 10.85
N ALA A 84 15.90 3.55 9.68
CA ALA A 84 15.48 4.93 9.46
C ALA A 84 14.04 5.13 9.93
N ASN A 85 13.79 6.23 10.65
CA ASN A 85 12.44 6.69 10.96
C ASN A 85 11.91 7.52 9.77
N VAL A 86 10.85 7.04 9.13
CA VAL A 86 10.32 7.61 7.88
C VAL A 86 8.80 7.76 8.01
N VAL A 87 8.28 8.91 7.61
CA VAL A 87 6.85 9.16 7.41
C VAL A 87 6.60 9.36 5.92
N TYR A 88 5.57 8.71 5.37
CA TYR A 88 5.20 8.82 3.96
C TYR A 88 4.11 9.87 3.77
N ILE A 89 4.41 10.95 3.05
CA ILE A 89 3.39 11.95 2.65
C ILE A 89 2.86 11.60 1.25
N CYS A 90 1.63 11.10 1.18
CA CYS A 90 1.00 10.72 -0.08
C CYS A 90 0.39 11.94 -0.80
N GLY A 91 1.23 12.71 -1.49
CA GLY A 91 0.79 13.87 -2.29
C GLY A 91 -0.35 13.56 -3.28
N PRO A 92 -0.23 12.58 -4.19
CA PRO A 92 -1.33 12.13 -5.04
C PRO A 92 -2.26 11.19 -4.25
N GLY A 93 -2.97 11.77 -3.28
CA GLY A 93 -3.78 11.06 -2.29
C GLY A 93 -4.92 10.23 -2.86
N HIS A 94 -5.38 10.53 -4.08
CA HIS A 94 -6.34 9.71 -4.83
C HIS A 94 -5.81 8.30 -5.15
N GLY A 95 -4.52 8.03 -4.92
CA GLY A 95 -3.90 6.70 -4.86
C GLY A 95 -4.13 5.94 -3.54
N GLY A 96 -5.20 6.23 -2.80
CA GLY A 96 -5.60 5.55 -1.56
C GLY A 96 -5.49 4.02 -1.55
N PRO A 97 -5.92 3.26 -2.60
CA PRO A 97 -5.84 1.80 -2.57
C PRO A 97 -4.40 1.30 -2.53
N ALA A 98 -3.41 2.08 -3.00
CA ALA A 98 -2.00 1.76 -2.84
C ALA A 98 -1.58 1.83 -1.37
N MET A 99 -1.98 2.88 -0.64
CA MET A 99 -1.65 3.02 0.79
C MET A 99 -2.32 1.93 1.63
N VAL A 100 -3.59 1.62 1.34
CA VAL A 100 -4.31 0.52 1.98
C VAL A 100 -3.63 -0.83 1.69
N ALA A 101 -3.22 -1.08 0.44
CA ALA A 101 -2.52 -2.32 0.08
C ALA A 101 -1.20 -2.51 0.86
N ASN A 102 -0.41 -1.45 1.00
CA ASN A 102 0.86 -1.52 1.74
C ASN A 102 0.63 -1.76 3.23
N THR A 103 -0.25 -0.99 3.86
CA THR A 103 -0.56 -1.15 5.30
C THR A 103 -1.21 -2.51 5.62
N TYR A 104 -1.93 -3.10 4.66
CA TYR A 104 -2.42 -4.48 4.75
C TYR A 104 -1.27 -5.49 4.66
N LEU A 105 -0.35 -5.38 3.70
CA LEU A 105 0.81 -6.28 3.60
C LEU A 105 1.73 -6.23 4.83
N GLU A 106 1.79 -5.09 5.51
CA GLU A 106 2.55 -4.91 6.76
C GLU A 106 1.85 -5.48 7.99
N GLY A 107 0.55 -5.77 7.90
CA GLY A 107 -0.27 -6.28 9.00
C GLY A 107 -0.95 -5.19 9.84
N THR A 108 -0.43 -3.96 9.84
CA THR A 108 -0.97 -2.82 10.62
C THR A 108 -2.45 -2.55 10.31
N TYR A 109 -2.87 -2.70 9.06
CA TYR A 109 -4.27 -2.56 8.68
C TYR A 109 -5.16 -3.58 9.39
N SER A 110 -4.71 -4.84 9.48
CA SER A 110 -5.42 -5.94 10.15
C SER A 110 -5.37 -5.83 11.68
N GLU A 111 -4.32 -5.23 12.24
CA GLU A 111 -4.24 -4.94 13.68
C GLU A 111 -5.33 -3.96 14.13
N LEU A 112 -5.59 -2.93 13.32
CA LEU A 112 -6.64 -1.95 13.59
C LEU A 112 -8.03 -2.40 13.12
N ASN A 113 -8.09 -3.30 12.14
CA ASN A 113 -9.34 -3.83 11.58
C ASN A 113 -9.31 -5.38 11.63
N PRO A 114 -9.55 -6.00 12.80
CA PRO A 114 -9.40 -7.45 12.98
C PRO A 114 -10.25 -8.30 12.04
N ASP A 115 -11.38 -7.76 11.57
CA ASP A 115 -12.25 -8.40 10.60
C ASP A 115 -11.63 -8.56 9.20
N ILE A 116 -10.55 -7.83 8.92
CA ILE A 116 -9.83 -7.80 7.64
C ILE A 116 -8.48 -8.48 7.87
N SER A 117 -8.56 -9.78 8.13
CA SER A 117 -7.44 -10.68 8.42
C SER A 117 -6.50 -10.87 7.23
N LEU A 118 -5.25 -11.30 7.51
CA LEU A 118 -4.24 -11.65 6.50
C LEU A 118 -4.49 -13.03 5.88
N ASP A 119 -5.72 -13.25 5.41
CA ASP A 119 -6.16 -14.48 4.75
C ASP A 119 -7.11 -14.16 3.60
N GLU A 120 -7.58 -15.20 2.91
CA GLU A 120 -8.47 -15.05 1.76
C GLU A 120 -9.83 -14.40 2.11
N PRO A 121 -10.52 -14.78 3.21
CA PRO A 121 -11.71 -14.07 3.68
C PRO A 121 -11.47 -12.58 3.98
N GLY A 122 -10.38 -12.24 4.64
CA GLY A 122 -10.01 -10.86 4.95
C GLY A 122 -9.66 -10.06 3.70
N MET A 123 -8.90 -10.65 2.77
CA MET A 123 -8.61 -10.04 1.46
C MET A 123 -9.88 -9.77 0.65
N ARG A 124 -10.86 -10.69 0.69
CA ARG A 124 -12.17 -10.45 0.06
C ARG A 124 -12.88 -9.24 0.67
N LYS A 125 -12.88 -9.12 2.00
CA LYS A 125 -13.46 -7.96 2.70
C LYS A 125 -12.72 -6.67 2.32
N LEU A 126 -11.38 -6.70 2.33
CA LEU A 126 -10.50 -5.60 1.91
C LEU A 126 -10.87 -5.09 0.52
N PHE A 127 -11.05 -5.99 -0.44
CA PHE A 127 -11.40 -5.63 -1.81
C PHE A 127 -12.80 -5.03 -1.88
N ARG A 128 -13.78 -5.71 -1.28
CA ARG A 128 -15.19 -5.33 -1.35
C ARG A 128 -15.46 -3.95 -0.76
N GLN A 129 -14.86 -3.62 0.39
CA GLN A 129 -15.15 -2.37 1.11
C GLN A 129 -14.64 -1.11 0.42
N PHE A 130 -13.62 -1.22 -0.44
CA PHE A 130 -12.99 -0.04 -1.03
C PHE A 130 -13.97 0.72 -1.93
N SER A 131 -14.18 2.02 -1.65
CA SER A 131 -15.12 2.89 -2.38
C SER A 131 -16.53 2.30 -2.53
N PHE A 132 -16.99 1.58 -1.50
CA PHE A 132 -18.29 0.92 -1.48
C PHE A 132 -19.21 1.58 -0.43
N PRO A 133 -20.55 1.57 -0.60
CA PRO A 133 -21.45 2.05 0.44
C PRO A 133 -21.20 1.37 1.79
N GLY A 134 -20.94 2.18 2.83
CA GLY A 134 -20.58 1.68 4.17
C GLY A 134 -19.16 1.11 4.30
N GLY A 135 -18.33 1.27 3.27
CA GLY A 135 -16.92 0.89 3.27
C GLY A 135 -15.97 2.07 3.48
N ILE A 136 -14.79 2.02 2.87
CA ILE A 136 -13.71 3.00 3.10
C ILE A 136 -13.57 4.01 1.94
N PRO A 137 -13.01 5.21 2.19
CA PRO A 137 -12.77 6.23 1.17
C PRO A 137 -11.82 5.79 0.04
N SER A 138 -11.82 6.56 -1.05
CA SER A 138 -10.96 6.32 -2.22
C SER A 138 -9.55 6.93 -2.09
N HIS A 139 -9.37 7.86 -1.15
CA HIS A 139 -8.12 8.59 -0.92
C HIS A 139 -7.30 7.97 0.22
N ALA A 140 -6.09 8.49 0.46
CA ALA A 140 -5.26 8.18 1.63
C ALA A 140 -5.84 8.81 2.91
N ALA A 141 -7.12 8.57 3.17
CA ALA A 141 -7.91 9.20 4.22
C ALA A 141 -7.37 8.94 5.64
N PRO A 142 -7.82 9.70 6.66
CA PRO A 142 -7.33 9.56 8.04
C PRO A 142 -7.46 8.16 8.64
N GLU A 143 -8.39 7.34 8.13
CA GLU A 143 -8.58 5.96 8.58
C GLU A 143 -7.50 5.00 8.04
N VAL A 144 -6.72 5.42 7.05
CA VAL A 144 -5.60 4.63 6.52
C VAL A 144 -4.43 4.73 7.50
N PRO A 145 -3.93 3.60 8.05
CA PRO A 145 -2.82 3.62 8.99
C PRO A 145 -1.60 4.37 8.43
N GLY A 146 -1.02 5.25 9.24
CA GLY A 146 0.14 6.06 8.85
C GLY A 146 -0.17 7.30 8.01
N SER A 147 -1.42 7.54 7.61
CA SER A 147 -1.78 8.77 6.91
C SER A 147 -1.84 9.97 7.86
N ILE A 148 -1.13 11.03 7.51
CA ILE A 148 -1.28 12.38 8.08
C ILE A 148 -1.57 13.43 6.99
N ASN A 149 -1.81 12.98 5.76
CA ASN A 149 -2.07 13.81 4.60
C ASN A 149 -2.95 13.02 3.63
N GLU A 150 -4.22 13.43 3.52
CA GLU A 150 -5.18 12.74 2.64
C GLU A 150 -4.86 12.91 1.16
N GLY A 151 -4.29 14.04 0.75
CA GLY A 151 -3.94 14.35 -0.63
C GLY A 151 -5.14 14.39 -1.60
N GLY A 152 -6.34 14.70 -1.09
CA GLY A 152 -7.53 14.94 -1.91
C GLY A 152 -7.46 16.30 -2.63
N GLU A 153 -7.38 17.38 -1.85
CA GLU A 153 -6.99 18.68 -2.39
C GLU A 153 -5.46 18.73 -2.52
N LEU A 154 -4.98 18.81 -3.76
CA LEU A 154 -3.55 18.83 -4.05
C LEU A 154 -2.93 20.19 -3.72
N GLY A 155 -1.67 20.19 -3.28
CA GLY A 155 -0.89 21.42 -3.07
C GLY A 155 -0.10 21.46 -1.76
N TYR A 156 -0.54 20.72 -0.74
CA TYR A 156 -0.02 20.84 0.63
C TYR A 156 0.99 19.76 1.04
N ALA A 157 1.38 18.88 0.11
CA ALA A 157 2.26 17.75 0.42
C ALA A 157 3.61 18.18 1.01
N LEU A 158 4.25 19.21 0.42
CA LEU A 158 5.53 19.70 0.92
C LEU A 158 5.39 20.50 2.22
N SER A 159 4.36 21.35 2.34
CA SER A 159 4.13 22.12 3.57
C SER A 159 3.77 21.23 4.77
N HIS A 160 3.16 20.07 4.55
CA HIS A 160 2.92 19.09 5.63
C HIS A 160 4.16 18.23 5.95
N ALA A 161 5.15 18.19 5.05
CA ALA A 161 6.37 17.41 5.25
C ALA A 161 7.45 18.15 6.03
N PHE A 162 7.47 19.49 5.98
CA PHE A 162 8.43 20.38 6.64
C PHE A 162 7.87 20.97 7.93
#